data_AF-A0A4V2W5V8-F1
#
_entry.id   AF-A0A4V2W5V8-F1
#
_cell.length_a   1.000
_cell.length_b   1.000
_cell.length_c   1.000
_cell.angle_alpha   90.00
_cell.angle_beta   90.00
_cell.angle_gamma   90.00
#
_symmetry.space_group_name_H-M   'P 1'
#
loop_
_entity.id
_entity.type
_entity.pdbx_description
1 polymer ?
#
loop_
_entity_poly.entity_id
_entity_poly.type
_entity_poly.pdbx_seq_one_letter_code
_entity_poly.pdbx_strand_id
1 'polypeptide(L)'
;MKHKGSFLGIFILFFVISLSLVTTLHISINSSQYVSMEMERLGYGDMTLWMQQNNELDRITQDLKDIENVEDVKIQPLIYAGYAIHNSHSDNEGQIIPYHQKDYDYRFLDKQFQYISHQVQINDGEIYVSPALLSSYQFQIGD
;
A
#
# COMPACT_ATOMS: atom_id res chain seq x y z
N MET A 1 -31.44 42.56 -21.51
CA MET A 1 -31.34 41.08 -21.40
C MET A 1 -29.94 40.51 -21.70
N LYS A 2 -28.94 41.30 -22.15
CA LYS A 2 -27.60 40.82 -22.56
C LYS A 2 -26.66 40.30 -21.45
N HIS A 3 -26.94 40.54 -20.17
CA HIS A 3 -26.05 40.12 -19.07
C HIS A 3 -26.46 38.82 -18.35
N LYS A 4 -27.71 38.35 -18.50
CA LYS A 4 -28.22 37.19 -17.72
C LYS A 4 -27.50 35.88 -18.05
N GLY A 5 -27.12 35.66 -19.32
CA GLY A 5 -26.39 34.47 -19.74
C GLY A 5 -24.93 34.43 -19.26
N SER A 6 -24.27 35.60 -19.19
CA SER A 6 -22.89 35.71 -18.69
C SER A 6 -22.81 35.44 -17.19
N PHE A 7 -23.75 35.99 -16.40
CA PHE A 7 -23.82 35.69 -14.96
C PHE A 7 -24.08 34.20 -14.67
N LEU A 8 -24.93 33.54 -15.46
CA LEU A 8 -25.18 32.10 -15.31
C LEU A 8 -23.94 31.27 -15.63
N GLY A 9 -23.20 31.63 -16.69
CA GLY A 9 -21.95 30.94 -17.05
C GLY A 9 -20.87 31.09 -15.98
N ILE A 10 -20.69 32.30 -15.44
CA ILE A 10 -19.77 32.56 -14.32
C ILE A 10 -20.16 31.73 -13.09
N PHE A 11 -21.45 31.68 -12.76
CA PHE A 11 -21.96 30.89 -11.63
C PHE A 11 -21.67 29.39 -11.82
N ILE A 12 -21.95 28.83 -13.00
CA ILE A 12 -21.66 27.42 -13.31
C ILE A 12 -20.16 27.15 -13.22
N LEU A 13 -19.32 28.05 -13.73
CA LEU A 13 -17.87 27.90 -13.66
C LEU A 13 -17.38 27.86 -12.20
N PHE A 14 -17.82 28.80 -11.37
CA PHE A 14 -17.49 28.80 -9.94
C PHE A 14 -18.03 27.56 -9.22
N PHE A 15 -19.21 27.09 -9.59
CA PHE A 15 -19.78 25.87 -9.04
C PHE A 15 -18.92 24.65 -9.37
N VAL A 16 -18.48 24.49 -10.62
CA VAL A 16 -17.61 23.37 -11.05
C VAL A 16 -16.24 23.45 -10.38
N ILE A 17 -15.66 24.65 -10.26
CA ILE A 17 -14.39 24.86 -9.55
C ILE A 17 -14.53 24.46 -8.07
N SER A 18 -15.58 24.94 -7.41
CA SER A 18 -15.86 24.61 -6.01
C SER A 18 -16.06 23.10 -5.82
N LEU A 19 -16.85 22.47 -6.70
CA LEU A 19 -17.09 21.04 -6.67
C LEU A 19 -15.79 20.24 -6.84
N SER A 20 -14.96 20.61 -7.81
CA SER A 20 -13.66 19.97 -8.07
C SER A 20 -12.71 20.10 -6.88
N LEU A 21 -12.68 21.28 -6.24
CA LEU A 21 -11.87 21.52 -5.05
C LEU A 21 -12.35 20.67 -3.86
N VAL A 22 -13.66 20.66 -3.60
CA VAL A 22 -14.26 19.86 -2.53
C VAL A 22 -14.01 18.37 -2.76
N THR A 23 -14.18 17.88 -3.99
CA THR A 23 -13.92 16.47 -4.32
C THR A 23 -12.45 16.12 -4.11
N THR A 24 -11.52 16.95 -4.57
CA THR A 24 -10.08 16.70 -4.40
C THR A 24 -9.70 16.69 -2.92
N LEU A 25 -10.20 17.66 -2.15
CA LEU A 25 -9.98 17.73 -0.71
C LEU A 25 -10.53 16.49 -0.01
N HIS A 26 -11.75 16.08 -0.37
CA HIS A 26 -12.38 14.90 0.21
C HIS A 26 -11.59 13.63 -0.10
N ILE A 27 -11.15 13.44 -1.34
CA ILE A 27 -10.30 12.30 -1.73
C ILE A 27 -9.00 12.33 -0.92
N SER A 28 -8.34 13.48 -0.81
CA SER A 28 -7.07 13.61 -0.07
C SER A 28 -7.22 13.24 1.40
N ILE A 29 -8.27 13.73 2.07
CA ILE A 29 -8.51 13.44 3.49
C ILE A 29 -8.81 11.95 3.68
N ASN A 30 -9.69 11.37 2.86
CA ASN A 30 -10.07 9.97 2.98
C ASN A 30 -8.89 9.04 2.67
N SER A 31 -8.10 9.33 1.63
CA SER A 31 -6.92 8.52 1.31
C SER A 31 -5.89 8.55 2.43
N SER A 32 -5.65 9.72 3.04
CA SER A 32 -4.74 9.85 4.18
C SER A 32 -5.23 9.03 5.38
N GLN A 33 -6.50 9.17 5.75
CA GLN A 33 -7.11 8.40 6.83
C GLN A 33 -7.06 6.88 6.55
N TYR A 34 -7.33 6.47 5.32
CA TYR A 34 -7.27 5.07 4.92
C TYR A 34 -5.86 4.48 5.09
N VAL A 35 -4.82 5.18 4.62
CA VAL A 35 -3.44 4.73 4.77
C VAL A 35 -3.06 4.61 6.25
N SER A 36 -3.41 5.62 7.07
CA SER A 36 -3.14 5.58 8.51
C SER A 36 -3.84 4.41 9.21
N MET A 37 -5.11 4.15 8.89
CA MET A 37 -5.84 3.00 9.46
C MET A 37 -5.22 1.66 9.04
N GLU A 38 -4.79 1.52 7.78
CA GLU A 38 -4.15 0.28 7.32
C GLU A 38 -2.75 0.09 7.93
N MET A 39 -2.00 1.18 8.15
CA MET A 39 -0.72 1.13 8.87
C MET A 39 -0.90 0.68 10.32
N GLU A 40 -1.86 1.27 11.04
CA GLU A 40 -2.19 0.89 12.42
C GLU A 40 -2.66 -0.56 12.50
N ARG A 41 -3.53 -0.99 11.57
CA ARG A 41 -4.02 -2.37 11.50
C ARG A 41 -2.91 -3.39 11.26
N LEU A 42 -1.95 -3.07 10.40
CA LEU A 42 -0.78 -3.92 10.16
C LEU A 42 0.27 -3.82 11.28
N GLY A 43 0.03 -2.95 12.28
CA GLY A 43 0.91 -2.76 13.42
C GLY A 43 2.21 -2.04 13.06
N TYR A 44 2.19 -1.18 12.04
CA TYR A 44 3.27 -0.21 11.82
C TYR A 44 3.24 0.82 12.94
N GLY A 45 4.38 1.04 13.57
CA GLY A 45 4.56 2.07 14.60
C GLY A 45 4.97 3.42 14.02
N ASP A 46 5.39 4.32 14.90
CA ASP A 46 5.76 5.70 14.55
C ASP A 46 7.06 5.81 13.72
N MET A 47 7.92 4.78 13.77
CA MET A 47 9.21 4.77 13.09
C MET A 47 9.40 3.46 12.32
N THR A 48 9.85 3.58 11.06
CA THR A 48 10.25 2.47 10.21
C THR A 48 11.67 2.72 9.71
N LEU A 49 12.55 1.72 9.86
CA LEU A 49 13.95 1.80 9.45
C LEU A 49 14.25 0.68 8.45
N TRP A 50 14.90 1.05 7.34
CA TRP A 50 15.39 0.10 6.35
C TRP A 50 16.84 -0.26 6.68
N MET A 51 17.10 -1.55 6.91
CA MET A 51 18.44 -2.04 7.17
C MET A 51 18.74 -3.28 6.32
N GLN A 52 19.99 -3.39 5.85
CA GLN A 52 20.47 -4.64 5.28
C GLN A 52 20.60 -5.68 6.40
N GLN A 53 20.22 -6.92 6.09
CA GLN A 53 20.40 -8.03 7.01
C GLN A 53 21.89 -8.21 7.32
N ASN A 54 22.23 -8.17 8.61
CA ASN A 54 23.58 -8.36 9.11
C ASN A 54 23.53 -9.04 10.49
N ASN A 55 24.70 -9.38 11.03
CA ASN A 55 24.81 -10.09 12.32
C ASN A 55 24.47 -9.20 13.54
N GLU A 56 24.17 -7.92 13.32
CA GLU A 56 23.91 -6.94 14.39
C GLU A 56 22.41 -6.72 14.62
N LEU A 57 21.53 -7.27 13.75
CA LEU A 57 20.09 -7.03 13.79
C LEU A 57 19.46 -7.40 15.13
N ASP A 58 19.85 -8.54 15.71
CA ASP A 58 19.33 -8.99 17.00
C ASP A 58 19.77 -8.05 18.13
N ARG A 59 21.03 -7.59 18.10
CA ARG A 59 21.54 -6.63 19.09
C ARG A 59 20.80 -5.31 18.99
N ILE A 60 20.68 -4.74 17.78
CA ILE A 60 19.98 -3.47 17.55
C ILE A 60 18.52 -3.56 18.00
N THR A 61 17.86 -4.69 17.72
CA THR A 61 16.46 -4.92 18.14
C THR A 61 16.33 -4.93 19.65
N GLN A 62 17.27 -5.59 20.35
CA GLN A 62 17.28 -5.59 21.82
C GLN A 62 17.59 -4.20 22.38
N ASP A 63 18.61 -3.52 21.85
CA ASP A 63 18.99 -2.17 22.26
C ASP A 63 17.81 -1.19 22.12
N LEU A 64 17.00 -1.33 21.05
CA LEU A 64 15.79 -0.52 20.85
C LEU A 64 14.69 -0.85 21.86
N LYS A 65 14.48 -2.13 22.18
CA LYS A 65 13.47 -2.56 23.17
C LYS A 65 13.79 -2.10 24.60
N ASP A 66 15.06 -1.87 24.91
CA ASP A 66 15.51 -1.43 26.23
C ASP A 66 15.34 0.09 26.44
N ILE A 67 14.94 0.85 25.41
CA ILE A 67 14.65 2.29 25.51
C ILE A 67 13.30 2.48 26.20
N GLU A 68 13.25 3.30 27.26
CA GLU A 68 12.07 3.51 28.14
C GLU A 68 10.76 3.82 27.40
N ASN A 69 10.82 4.50 26.25
CA ASN A 69 9.64 4.93 25.49
C ASN A 69 9.38 4.09 24.23
N VAL A 70 10.02 2.93 24.09
CA VAL A 70 9.77 2.01 22.98
C VAL A 70 8.84 0.90 23.46
N GLU A 71 7.61 0.89 22.94
CA GLU A 71 6.59 -0.10 23.30
C GLU A 71 6.87 -1.47 22.66
N ASP A 72 7.21 -1.49 21.37
CA ASP A 72 7.48 -2.72 20.63
C ASP A 72 8.47 -2.47 19.47
N VAL A 73 9.18 -3.52 19.07
CA VAL A 73 10.07 -3.51 17.91
C VAL A 73 9.79 -4.76 17.09
N LYS A 74 9.28 -4.55 15.87
CA LYS A 74 8.97 -5.59 14.90
C LYS A 74 9.94 -5.57 13.73
N ILE A 75 10.33 -6.76 13.28
CA ILE A 75 11.18 -6.94 12.10
C ILE A 75 10.32 -7.56 11.01
N GLN A 76 10.24 -6.89 9.84
CA GLN A 76 9.63 -7.46 8.66
C GLN A 76 10.72 -7.78 7.63
N PRO A 77 10.90 -9.06 7.23
CA PRO A 77 11.83 -9.39 6.17
C PRO A 77 11.33 -8.83 4.84
N LEU A 78 12.25 -8.33 4.02
CA LEU A 78 11.98 -7.88 2.66
C LEU A 78 13.02 -8.46 1.72
N ILE A 79 12.55 -9.15 0.68
CA ILE A 79 13.42 -9.72 -0.35
C ILE A 79 13.40 -8.78 -1.56
N TYR A 80 14.57 -8.28 -1.94
CA TYR A 80 14.75 -7.54 -3.18
C TYR A 80 15.11 -8.52 -4.28
N ALA A 81 14.37 -8.50 -5.37
CA ALA A 81 14.59 -9.41 -6.50
C ALA A 81 14.28 -8.72 -7.82
N GLY A 82 15.15 -8.91 -8.80
CA GLY A 82 14.79 -8.65 -10.19
C GLY A 82 13.63 -9.55 -10.60
N TYR A 83 12.68 -9.01 -11.35
CA TYR A 83 11.54 -9.77 -11.84
C TYR A 83 11.33 -9.52 -13.33
N ALA A 84 10.78 -10.51 -14.01
CA ALA A 84 10.34 -10.41 -15.38
C ALA A 84 8.88 -10.83 -15.43
N ILE A 85 8.09 -10.13 -16.23
CA ILE A 85 6.71 -10.50 -16.54
C ILE A 85 6.66 -10.69 -18.05
N HIS A 86 6.20 -11.87 -18.49
CA HIS A 86 6.31 -12.31 -19.88
C HIS A 86 7.77 -12.21 -20.38
N ASN A 87 8.02 -11.43 -21.43
CA ASN A 87 9.36 -11.22 -22.00
C ASN A 87 9.98 -9.87 -21.58
N SER A 88 9.35 -9.13 -20.66
CA SER A 88 9.86 -7.84 -20.20
C SER A 88 10.50 -8.00 -18.83
N HIS A 89 11.81 -7.76 -18.76
CA HIS A 89 12.49 -7.59 -17.48
C HIS A 89 12.19 -6.19 -16.93
N SER A 90 11.94 -6.09 -15.63
CA SER A 90 11.81 -4.79 -14.98
C SER A 90 13.19 -4.18 -14.78
N ASP A 91 13.36 -2.91 -15.18
CA ASP A 91 14.58 -2.14 -14.92
C ASP A 91 14.75 -1.80 -13.42
N ASN A 92 13.69 -2.01 -12.62
CA ASN A 92 13.69 -1.83 -11.16
C ASN A 92 13.53 -3.19 -10.46
N GLU A 93 14.22 -3.36 -9.33
CA GLU A 93 14.00 -4.50 -8.46
C GLU A 93 12.59 -4.46 -7.85
N GLY A 94 11.95 -5.61 -7.80
CA GLY A 94 10.71 -5.83 -7.07
C GLY A 94 11.01 -6.08 -5.60
N GLN A 95 10.00 -5.84 -4.77
CA GLN A 95 10.01 -6.13 -3.36
C GLN A 95 9.04 -7.28 -3.07
N ILE A 96 9.53 -8.35 -2.47
CA ILE A 96 8.73 -9.50 -2.05
C ILE A 96 8.69 -9.50 -0.52
N ILE A 97 7.47 -9.52 0.01
CA ILE A 97 7.22 -9.65 1.45
C ILE A 97 6.92 -11.13 1.72
N PRO A 98 7.77 -11.84 2.48
CA PRO A 98 7.50 -13.22 2.88
C PRO A 98 6.20 -13.30 3.68
N TYR A 99 5.41 -14.33 3.41
CA TYR A 99 4.09 -14.47 4.03
C TYR A 99 4.18 -15.02 5.45
N HIS A 100 3.90 -14.15 6.44
CA HIS A 100 3.86 -14.49 7.85
C HIS A 100 2.50 -14.15 8.47
N GLN A 101 1.51 -15.04 8.28
CA GLN A 101 0.12 -14.79 8.72
C GLN A 101 -0.04 -14.59 10.24
N LYS A 102 0.89 -15.14 11.05
CA LYS A 102 0.84 -14.99 12.51
C LYS A 102 1.23 -13.59 12.96
N ASP A 103 2.05 -12.91 12.18
CA ASP A 103 2.68 -11.65 12.57
C ASP A 103 1.95 -10.44 11.97
N TYR A 104 1.28 -10.63 10.84
CA TYR A 104 0.55 -9.58 10.13
C TYR A 104 -0.81 -10.06 9.63
N ASP A 105 -1.82 -9.22 9.83
CA ASP A 105 -3.16 -9.39 9.30
C ASP A 105 -3.19 -9.03 7.80
N TYR A 106 -2.78 -9.93 6.92
CA TYR A 106 -2.84 -9.66 5.47
C TYR A 106 -4.27 -9.74 4.94
N ARG A 107 -4.68 -8.75 4.16
CA ARG A 107 -5.95 -8.79 3.40
C ARG A 107 -5.70 -9.17 1.96
N PHE A 108 -6.46 -10.15 1.49
CA PHE A 108 -6.40 -10.62 0.11
C PHE A 108 -7.63 -10.18 -0.66
N LEU A 109 -7.43 -9.92 -1.95
CA LEU A 109 -8.46 -9.54 -2.88
C LEU A 109 -8.64 -10.64 -3.92
N ASP A 110 -9.89 -10.92 -4.28
CA ASP A 110 -10.19 -11.79 -5.41
C ASP A 110 -10.01 -11.05 -6.75
N LYS A 111 -10.31 -11.74 -7.86
CA LYS A 111 -10.20 -11.19 -9.22
C LYS A 111 -11.17 -10.04 -9.49
N GLN A 112 -12.17 -9.85 -8.63
CA GLN A 112 -13.16 -8.77 -8.68
C GLN A 112 -12.81 -7.65 -7.68
N PHE A 113 -11.60 -7.68 -7.11
CA PHE A 113 -11.13 -6.75 -6.08
C PHE A 113 -12.02 -6.74 -4.83
N GLN A 114 -12.65 -7.87 -4.51
CA GLN A 114 -13.41 -8.05 -3.27
C GLN A 114 -12.54 -8.70 -2.21
N TYR A 115 -12.74 -8.32 -0.95
CA TYR A 115 -12.03 -8.92 0.17
C TYR A 115 -12.39 -10.39 0.34
N ILE A 116 -11.35 -11.22 0.43
CA ILE A 116 -11.49 -12.63 0.75
C ILE A 116 -11.52 -12.78 2.28
N SER A 117 -12.58 -13.38 2.81
CA SER A 117 -12.82 -13.51 4.26
C SER A 117 -12.27 -14.79 4.89
N HIS A 118 -11.80 -15.74 4.08
CA HIS A 118 -11.17 -16.97 4.57
C HIS A 118 -9.65 -16.83 4.62
N GLN A 119 -9.01 -17.64 5.47
CA GLN A 119 -7.56 -17.70 5.52
C GLN A 119 -7.02 -18.21 4.19
N VAL A 120 -6.17 -17.40 3.55
CA VAL A 120 -5.47 -17.78 2.34
C VAL A 120 -4.23 -18.58 2.73
N GLN A 121 -4.12 -19.80 2.23
CA GLN A 121 -2.85 -20.53 2.27
C GLN A 121 -2.11 -20.23 0.97
N ILE A 122 -0.83 -19.86 1.11
CA ILE A 122 0.09 -19.67 -0.01
C ILE A 122 0.97 -20.90 -0.07
N ASN A 123 0.92 -21.65 -1.17
CA ASN A 123 1.75 -22.84 -1.34
C ASN A 123 3.19 -22.45 -1.70
N ASP A 124 4.12 -23.40 -1.57
CA ASP A 124 5.51 -23.19 -1.95
C ASP A 124 5.62 -22.80 -3.42
N GLY A 125 6.30 -21.68 -3.69
CA GLY A 125 6.47 -21.13 -5.04
C GLY A 125 5.28 -20.30 -5.54
N GLU A 126 4.18 -20.22 -4.79
CA GLU A 126 3.10 -19.29 -5.11
C GLU A 126 3.42 -17.88 -4.61
N ILE A 127 3.09 -16.89 -5.44
CA ILE A 127 3.19 -15.48 -5.10
C ILE A 127 1.82 -14.82 -5.23
N TYR A 128 1.51 -13.93 -4.29
CA TYR A 128 0.39 -13.02 -4.42
C TYR A 128 0.91 -11.66 -4.89
N VAL A 129 0.23 -11.10 -5.86
CA VAL A 129 0.61 -9.84 -6.52
C VAL A 129 -0.36 -8.74 -6.16
N SER A 130 0.12 -7.49 -6.16
CA SER A 130 -0.74 -6.35 -5.90
C SER A 130 -1.71 -6.11 -7.07
N PRO A 131 -2.92 -5.58 -6.80
CA PRO A 131 -3.83 -5.08 -7.84
C PRO A 131 -3.17 -4.11 -8.81
N ALA A 132 -2.22 -3.30 -8.33
CA ALA A 132 -1.47 -2.35 -9.15
C ALA A 132 -0.60 -3.08 -10.18
N LEU A 133 0.15 -4.11 -9.75
CA LEU A 133 0.99 -4.89 -10.66
C LEU A 133 0.12 -5.61 -11.71
N LEU A 134 -1.00 -6.20 -11.30
CA LEU A 134 -1.96 -6.82 -12.22
C LEU A 134 -2.53 -5.80 -13.23
N SER A 135 -2.90 -4.61 -12.77
CA SER A 135 -3.42 -3.54 -13.63
C SER A 135 -2.40 -3.05 -14.67
N SER A 136 -1.13 -2.95 -14.28
CA SER A 136 -0.06 -2.48 -15.15
C SER A 136 0.35 -3.49 -16.22
N TYR A 137 0.34 -4.78 -15.91
CA TYR A 137 0.92 -5.82 -16.79
C TYR A 137 -0.08 -6.85 -17.31
N GLN A 138 -1.31 -6.89 -16.79
CA GLN A 138 -2.41 -7.76 -17.25
C GLN A 138 -2.07 -9.25 -17.35
N PHE A 139 -1.14 -9.75 -16.53
CA PHE A 139 -0.77 -11.16 -16.49
C PHE A 139 -1.83 -12.02 -15.79
N GLN A 140 -1.82 -13.31 -16.07
CA GLN A 140 -2.76 -14.29 -15.53
C GLN A 140 -2.12 -15.15 -14.44
N ILE A 141 -2.96 -15.85 -13.67
CA ILE A 141 -2.47 -16.85 -12.72
C ILE A 141 -1.77 -17.95 -13.52
N GLY A 142 -0.48 -18.16 -13.25
CA GLY A 142 0.35 -19.17 -13.92
C GLY A 142 1.29 -18.63 -15.00
N ASP A 143 1.26 -17.32 -15.29
CA ASP A 143 2.33 -16.61 -15.99
C ASP A 143 3.57 -16.45 -15.09
#